data_AF-A0A933BNC6-F1
#
_entry.id   AF-A0A933BNC6-F1
#
_cell.length_a   1.000
_cell.length_b   1.000
_cell.length_c   1.000
_cell.angle_alpha   90.00
_cell.angle_beta   90.00
_cell.angle_gamma   90.00
#
_symmetry.space_group_name_H-M   'P 1'
#
loop_
_entity.id
_entity.type
_entity.pdbx_description
1 polymer ?
#
loop_
_entity_poly.entity_id
_entity_poly.type
_entity_poly.pdbx_seq_one_letter_code
_entity_poly.pdbx_strand_id
1 'polypeptide(L)'
;YAVVTVPNLAYWRFRLALLRGRVPPPAMDRRHLHQFDSRLFAETLSRAGLRPVRMTGHGLRLRWFVSRWPNIFSDILIATAVKPSPEGV
;
A
#
# COMPACT_ATOMS: atom_id res chain seq x y z
N TYR A 1 1.02 -5.17 17.74
CA TYR A 1 0.52 -4.63 16.46
C TYR A 1 1.66 -3.94 15.73
N ALA A 2 1.77 -4.13 14.43
CA ALA A 2 2.70 -3.41 13.56
C ALA A 2 1.92 -2.50 12.62
N VAL A 3 2.41 -1.27 12.42
CA VAL A 3 1.91 -0.35 11.40
C VAL A 3 2.96 -0.30 10.30
N VAL A 4 2.59 -0.69 9.10
CA VAL A 4 3.49 -0.74 7.94
C VAL A 4 2.93 0.16 6.86
N THR A 5 3.79 0.94 6.22
CA THR A 5 3.40 1.88 5.16
C THR A 5 4.24 1.66 3.93
N VAL A 6 3.61 1.69 2.75
CA VAL A 6 4.30 1.57 1.47
C VAL A 6 3.75 2.58 0.46
N PRO A 7 4.58 3.09 -0.47
CA PRO A 7 4.09 3.81 -1.63
C PRO A 7 3.22 2.91 -2.49
N ASN A 8 2.12 3.44 -3.01
CA ASN A 8 1.13 2.71 -3.78
C ASN A 8 1.19 3.04 -5.27
N LEU A 9 1.78 2.16 -6.07
CA LEU A 9 1.85 2.34 -7.52
C LEU A 9 0.49 2.23 -8.21
N ALA A 10 -0.49 1.56 -7.58
CA ALA A 10 -1.85 1.47 -8.10
C ALA A 10 -2.66 2.78 -7.99
N TYR A 11 -2.09 3.80 -7.35
CA TYR A 11 -2.69 5.14 -7.29
C TYR A 11 -3.00 5.66 -8.70
N TRP A 12 -4.23 6.10 -8.93
CA TRP A 12 -4.72 6.44 -10.26
C TRP A 12 -3.86 7.48 -10.99
N ARG A 13 -3.28 8.47 -10.29
CA ARG A 13 -2.40 9.47 -10.93
C ARG A 13 -1.07 8.88 -11.35
N PHE A 14 -0.52 7.94 -10.59
CA PHE A 14 0.70 7.24 -10.98
C PHE A 14 0.44 6.35 -12.18
N ARG A 15 -0.71 5.66 -12.22
CA ARG A 15 -1.16 4.90 -13.40
C ARG A 15 -1.32 5.81 -14.63
N LEU A 16 -1.96 6.98 -14.48
CA LEU A 16 -2.05 7.95 -15.57
C LEU A 16 -0.69 8.50 -16.00
N ALA A 17 0.24 8.70 -15.07
CA ALA A 17 1.61 9.12 -15.38
C ALA A 17 2.31 8.04 -16.22
N LEU A 18 2.23 6.77 -15.80
CA LEU A 18 2.79 5.63 -16.54
C LEU A 18 2.19 5.52 -17.95
N LEU A 19 0.87 5.66 -18.09
CA LEU A 19 0.20 5.68 -19.40
C LEU A 19 0.65 6.84 -20.30
N ARG A 20 1.16 7.92 -19.70
CA ARG A 20 1.73 9.08 -20.42
C ARG A 20 3.25 8.97 -20.60
N GLY A 21 3.84 7.79 -20.38
CA GLY A 21 5.28 7.56 -20.48
C GLY A 21 6.11 8.25 -19.39
N ARG A 22 5.48 8.65 -18.27
CA ARG A 22 6.16 9.31 -17.15
C ARG A 22 6.32 8.33 -15.99
N VAL A 23 7.54 8.22 -15.48
CA VAL A 23 7.82 7.42 -14.28
C VAL A 23 7.31 8.19 -13.04
N PRO A 24 6.44 7.60 -12.21
CA PRO A 24 5.93 8.25 -11.02
C PRO A 24 7.01 8.35 -9.92
N PRO A 25 6.94 9.35 -9.02
CA PRO A 25 8.01 9.61 -8.05
C PRO A 25 8.44 8.40 -7.20
N PRO A 26 7.53 7.55 -6.67
CA PRO A 26 7.94 6.37 -5.92
C PRO A 26 8.74 5.35 -6.72
N ALA A 27 8.59 5.33 -8.05
CA ALA A 27 9.34 4.46 -8.96
C ALA A 27 10.68 5.09 -9.40
N MET A 28 10.88 6.39 -9.17
CA MET A 28 12.15 7.07 -9.44
C MET A 28 13.12 7.00 -8.26
N ASP A 29 12.63 6.79 -7.04
CA ASP A 29 13.48 6.68 -5.86
C ASP A 29 14.27 5.37 -5.87
N ARG A 30 15.58 5.47 -6.09
CA ARG A 30 16.49 4.32 -6.15
C ARG A 30 16.60 3.56 -4.81
N ARG A 31 16.13 4.15 -3.71
CA ARG A 31 16.07 3.49 -2.39
C ARG A 31 14.88 2.53 -2.29
N HIS A 32 13.91 2.63 -3.20
CA HIS A 32 12.77 1.73 -3.24
C HIS A 32 13.12 0.46 -4.04
N LEU A 33 13.34 -0.64 -3.31
CA LEU A 33 13.61 -1.96 -3.90
C LEU A 33 12.37 -2.56 -4.57
N HIS A 34 11.17 -2.18 -4.10
CA HIS A 34 9.90 -2.71 -4.57
C HIS A 34 8.86 -1.61 -4.74
N GLN A 35 7.98 -1.83 -5.71
CA GLN A 35 6.77 -1.04 -5.90
C GLN A 35 5.58 -1.88 -5.46
N PHE A 36 4.68 -1.30 -4.66
CA PHE A 36 3.57 -2.04 -4.08
C PHE A 36 2.22 -1.60 -4.66
N ASP A 37 1.31 -2.55 -4.78
CA ASP A 37 -0.12 -2.34 -4.73
C ASP A 37 -0.69 -3.01 -3.46
N SER A 38 -1.99 -2.89 -3.22
CA SER A 38 -2.61 -3.48 -2.03
C SER A 38 -2.49 -5.00 -1.96
N ARG A 39 -2.46 -5.68 -3.11
CA ARG A 39 -2.41 -7.15 -3.16
C ARG A 39 -1.00 -7.62 -2.80
N LEU A 40 0.01 -7.12 -3.51
CA LEU A 40 1.41 -7.45 -3.25
C LEU A 40 1.81 -7.06 -1.83
N PHE A 41 1.30 -5.94 -1.32
CA PHE A 41 1.54 -5.51 0.05
C PHE A 41 0.99 -6.52 1.07
N ALA A 42 -0.26 -6.96 0.93
CA ALA A 42 -0.84 -7.98 1.80
C ALA A 42 -0.11 -9.32 1.70
N GLU A 43 0.24 -9.77 0.50
CA GLU A 43 1.00 -11.00 0.26
C GLU A 43 2.39 -10.93 0.93
N THR A 44 3.07 -9.78 0.84
CA THR A 44 4.39 -9.58 1.47
C THR A 44 4.31 -9.64 2.99
N LEU A 45 3.27 -9.03 3.60
CA LEU A 45 3.05 -9.11 5.04
C LEU A 45 2.78 -10.56 5.48
N SER A 46 1.92 -11.28 4.77
CA SER A 46 1.62 -12.69 5.06
C SER A 46 2.86 -13.58 4.96
N ARG A 47 3.69 -13.38 3.93
CA ARG A 47 4.97 -14.11 3.78
C ARG A 47 5.98 -13.80 4.89
N ALA A 48 5.91 -12.60 5.46
CA ALA A 48 6.72 -12.22 6.63
C ALA A 48 6.16 -12.75 7.97
N GLY A 49 5.11 -13.58 7.94
CA GLY A 49 4.48 -14.11 9.15
C GLY A 49 3.60 -13.09 9.88
N LEU A 50 3.14 -12.04 9.18
CA LEU A 50 2.21 -11.05 9.73
C LEU A 50 0.83 -11.25 9.12
N ARG A 51 -0.22 -11.22 9.94
CA ARG A 51 -1.60 -11.22 9.47
C ARG A 51 -2.08 -9.77 9.29
N PRO A 52 -2.32 -9.29 8.05
CA PRO A 52 -2.90 -7.97 7.85
C PRO A 52 -4.34 -7.94 8.37
N VAL A 53 -4.64 -7.02 9.30
CA VAL A 53 -5.96 -6.88 9.92
C VAL A 53 -6.79 -5.83 9.18
N ARG A 54 -6.15 -4.73 8.78
CA ARG A 54 -6.81 -3.62 8.10
C ARG A 54 -5.85 -2.95 7.14
N MET A 55 -6.38 -2.58 5.97
CA MET A 55 -5.70 -1.77 4.98
C MET A 55 -6.41 -0.43 4.85
N THR A 56 -5.66 0.66 4.92
CA THR A 56 -6.15 2.01 4.76
C THR A 56 -5.20 2.78 3.84
N GLY A 57 -5.58 4.00 3.49
CA GLY A 57 -4.78 4.87 2.65
C GLY A 57 -4.66 6.27 3.25
N HIS A 58 -3.52 6.91 3.03
CA HIS A 58 -3.35 8.33 3.23
C HIS A 58 -3.53 9.10 1.91
N GLY A 59 -4.45 10.06 1.87
CA GLY A 59 -4.65 10.90 0.68
C GLY A 59 -5.31 12.23 1.02
N LEU A 60 -4.72 13.33 0.54
CA LEU A 60 -5.07 14.70 0.95
C LEU A 60 -6.37 15.26 0.35
N ARG A 61 -6.94 14.65 -0.69
CA ARG A 61 -7.96 15.34 -1.54
C ARG A 61 -9.31 14.64 -1.69
N LEU A 62 -9.43 13.35 -1.40
CA LEU A 62 -10.66 12.56 -1.63
C LEU A 62 -10.96 11.61 -0.47
N ARG A 63 -11.05 12.14 0.75
CA ARG A 63 -11.15 11.35 2.01
C ARG A 63 -12.24 10.26 1.96
N TRP A 64 -13.38 10.56 1.36
CA TRP A 64 -14.50 9.61 1.19
C TRP A 64 -14.17 8.42 0.28
N PHE A 65 -13.47 8.64 -0.84
CA PHE A 65 -13.09 7.57 -1.75
C PHE A 65 -11.88 6.78 -1.24
N VAL A 66 -10.98 7.44 -0.51
CA VAL A 66 -9.82 6.80 0.12
C VAL A 66 -10.24 5.77 1.17
N SER A 67 -11.30 6.01 1.93
CA SER A 67 -11.77 5.05 2.94
C SER A 67 -12.31 3.76 2.32
N ARG A 68 -12.95 3.85 1.14
CA ARG A 68 -13.59 2.71 0.46
C ARG A 68 -12.66 2.01 -0.52
N TRP A 69 -11.80 2.75 -1.20
CA TRP A 69 -10.90 2.24 -2.24
C TRP A 69 -9.47 2.79 -2.08
N PRO A 70 -8.80 2.46 -0.96
CA PRO A 70 -7.46 2.99 -0.68
C PRO A 70 -6.45 2.62 -1.76
N ASN A 71 -6.58 1.43 -2.38
CA ASN A 71 -5.68 0.99 -3.46
C ASN A 71 -5.69 1.90 -4.70
N ILE A 72 -6.80 2.61 -4.98
CA ILE A 72 -6.91 3.43 -6.20
C ILE A 72 -6.68 4.92 -5.86
N PHE A 73 -7.18 5.38 -4.72
CA PHE A 73 -7.26 6.82 -4.39
C PHE A 73 -6.19 7.32 -3.42
N SER A 74 -5.33 6.43 -2.94
CA SER A 74 -4.25 6.74 -2.00
C SER A 74 -2.89 6.58 -2.66
N ASP A 75 -1.98 7.54 -2.46
CA ASP A 75 -0.59 7.43 -2.90
C ASP A 75 0.28 6.64 -1.91
N ILE A 76 -0.16 6.53 -0.65
CA ILE A 76 0.45 5.69 0.39
C ILE A 76 -0.58 4.70 0.92
N LEU A 77 -0.22 3.42 1.01
CA LEU A 77 -1.00 2.40 1.71
C LEU A 77 -0.47 2.23 3.13
N ILE A 78 -1.40 2.02 4.06
CA ILE A 78 -1.12 1.80 5.48
C ILE A 78 -1.83 0.51 5.89
N ALA A 79 -1.06 -0.47 6.34
CA ALA A 79 -1.58 -1.70 6.91
C ALA A 79 -1.32 -1.77 8.42
N THR A 80 -2.35 -2.14 9.17
CA THR A 80 -2.18 -2.62 10.55
C THR A 80 -2.13 -4.14 10.52
N ALA A 81 -1.05 -4.71 11.00
CA ALA A 81 -0.84 -6.15 11.03
C ALA A 81 -0.57 -6.65 12.45
N VAL A 82 -0.92 -7.91 12.70
CA VAL A 82 -0.60 -8.62 13.94
C VAL A 82 0.37 -9.74 13.64
N LYS A 83 1.34 -9.95 14.53
CA LYS A 83 2.09 -11.20 14.54
C LYS A 83 1.16 -12.24 15.16
N PRO A 84 0.78 -13.32 14.46
CA PRO A 84 0.01 -14.39 15.07
C PRO A 84 0.82 -14.97 16.23
N SER A 85 0.19 -15.09 17.39
CA SER A 85 0.77 -15.85 18.51
C SER A 85 0.85 -17.32 18.10
N PRO A 86 1.92 -18.06 18.48
CA PRO A 86 1.99 -19.51 18.22
C PRO A 86 0.83 -20.28 18.89
N GLU A 87 0.18 -19.69 19.88
CA GLU A 87 -1.06 -20.17 20.48
C GLU A 87 -2.22 -19.46 19.80
N GLY A 88 -2.87 -20.14 18.85
CA GLY A 88 -3.96 -19.58 18.07
C GLY A 88 -5.12 -19.11 18.96
N VAL A 89 -5.36 -17.80 18.97
CA VAL A 89 -6.64 -17.17 19.33
C VAL A 89 -6.94 -16.10 18.29
#